data_AF-A0A662T3V4-F1
#
_entry.id   AF-A0A662T3V4-F1
#
_cell.length_a   1.000
_cell.length_b   1.000
_cell.length_c   1.000
_cell.angle_alpha   90.00
_cell.angle_beta   90.00
_cell.angle_gamma   90.00
#
_symmetry.space_group_name_H-M   'P 1'
#
loop_
_entity.id
_entity.type
_entity.pdbx_description
1 polymer ?
#
loop_
_entity_poly.entity_id
_entity_poly.type
_entity_poly.pdbx_seq_one_letter_code
_entity_poly.pdbx_strand_id
1 'polypeptide(L)'
;MNPKAGISGLTVEVLPPDEIPWNPQRYILDSATTDANGIASFTGASLKVGELYQWVVRGDTTTYDKIVFMETPCRLPEALNVPFKITPPIYVYKVGNISLTVSNNNIGSLSGNVITINITALGLSGINTLSFDAAISQGVSGAAIIDPVLVLRSPEGYELESGVVMNIYAAPETGYDFGIPGSDLSSYLIGAAPISMSTRESFTDSKGVTHYVWTTEKATYSFTITFDADSISKEQILRITFDDLGDYNAKDVATRSSKASPAYVDVKFTV
;
A
#
# COMPACT_ATOMS: atom_id res chain seq x y z
N MET A 1 -13.67 -5.71 15.70
CA MET A 1 -14.24 -6.76 14.82
C MET A 1 -13.19 -7.85 14.65
N ASN A 2 -13.57 -9.12 14.66
CA ASN A 2 -12.65 -10.22 14.42
C ASN A 2 -12.12 -10.08 12.97
N PRO A 3 -10.79 -9.99 12.72
CA PRO A 3 -10.23 -9.95 11.37
C PRO A 3 -10.57 -11.19 10.52
N LYS A 4 -11.27 -12.17 11.11
CA LYS A 4 -11.71 -13.44 10.53
C LYS A 4 -13.23 -13.52 10.30
N ALA A 5 -13.94 -12.40 10.13
CA ALA A 5 -15.33 -12.46 9.67
C ALA A 5 -15.34 -12.64 8.14
N GLY A 6 -16.02 -13.67 7.64
CA GLY A 6 -16.16 -13.87 6.19
C GLY A 6 -16.95 -12.72 5.56
N ILE A 7 -16.60 -12.37 4.33
CA ILE A 7 -17.22 -11.25 3.61
C ILE A 7 -18.13 -11.82 2.52
N SER A 8 -19.40 -11.39 2.53
CA SER A 8 -20.41 -11.81 1.56
C SER A 8 -20.29 -11.04 0.25
N GLY A 9 -20.71 -11.68 -0.85
CA GLY A 9 -20.86 -11.03 -2.15
C GLY A 9 -19.57 -10.87 -2.97
N LEU A 10 -18.44 -11.34 -2.46
CA LEU A 10 -17.17 -11.39 -3.20
C LEU A 10 -17.17 -12.55 -4.19
N THR A 11 -16.62 -12.31 -5.38
CA THR A 11 -16.37 -13.34 -6.38
C THR A 11 -15.09 -14.08 -6.07
N VAL A 12 -15.14 -15.41 -6.12
CA VAL A 12 -13.98 -16.30 -5.99
C VAL A 12 -13.84 -17.08 -7.27
N GLU A 13 -12.70 -16.93 -7.94
CA GLU A 13 -12.35 -17.61 -9.18
C GLU A 13 -11.34 -18.72 -8.89
N VAL A 14 -11.45 -19.83 -9.63
CA VAL A 14 -10.48 -20.91 -9.62
C VAL A 14 -9.73 -20.89 -10.93
N LEU A 15 -8.42 -20.73 -10.87
CA LEU A 15 -7.53 -20.70 -12.04
C LEU A 15 -6.53 -21.86 -11.99
N PRO A 16 -6.01 -22.29 -13.16
CA PRO A 16 -4.85 -23.16 -13.23
C PRO A 16 -3.64 -22.60 -12.45
N PRO A 17 -2.74 -23.45 -11.91
CA PRO A 17 -1.55 -23.03 -11.16
C PRO A 17 -0.61 -22.07 -11.90
N ASP A 18 -0.61 -22.10 -13.23
CA ASP A 18 0.26 -21.33 -14.12
C ASP A 18 -0.43 -20.10 -14.72
N GLU A 19 -1.72 -19.93 -14.48
CA GLU A 19 -2.49 -18.79 -15.01
C GLU A 19 -2.12 -17.48 -14.30
N ILE A 20 -2.15 -16.38 -15.04
CA ILE A 20 -1.80 -15.05 -14.53
C ILE A 20 -3.08 -14.37 -13.99
N PRO A 21 -3.25 -14.16 -12.66
CA PRO A 21 -4.52 -13.71 -12.09
C PRO A 21 -5.00 -12.34 -12.55
N TRP A 22 -4.07 -11.44 -12.86
CA TRP A 22 -4.36 -10.09 -13.32
C TRP A 22 -4.56 -9.98 -14.84
N ASN A 23 -4.41 -11.08 -15.59
CA ASN A 23 -4.71 -11.08 -17.01
C ASN A 23 -6.24 -10.97 -17.18
N PRO A 24 -6.76 -9.94 -17.91
CA PRO A 24 -8.19 -9.81 -18.14
C PRO A 24 -8.75 -10.94 -19.02
N GLN A 25 -7.91 -11.67 -19.76
CA GLN A 25 -8.29 -12.80 -20.62
C GLN A 25 -7.91 -14.17 -20.03
N ARG A 26 -7.61 -14.24 -18.72
CA ARG A 26 -7.26 -15.48 -18.01
C ARG A 26 -8.33 -16.56 -18.18
N TYR A 27 -7.91 -17.82 -18.14
CA TYR A 27 -8.83 -18.95 -18.15
C TYR A 27 -9.38 -19.24 -16.75
N ILE A 28 -10.71 -19.21 -16.61
CA ILE A 28 -11.41 -19.48 -15.34
C ILE A 28 -12.00 -20.88 -15.39
N LEU A 29 -11.57 -21.76 -14.48
CA LEU A 29 -12.04 -23.15 -14.38
C LEU A 29 -13.42 -23.24 -13.72
N ASP A 30 -13.62 -22.45 -12.68
CA ASP A 30 -14.88 -22.33 -11.95
C ASP A 30 -14.94 -20.97 -11.23
N SER A 31 -16.14 -20.53 -10.87
CA SER A 31 -16.32 -19.29 -10.10
C SER A 31 -17.57 -19.38 -9.22
N ALA A 32 -17.49 -18.75 -8.05
CA ALA A 32 -18.61 -18.69 -7.12
C ALA A 32 -18.64 -17.35 -6.40
N THR A 33 -19.80 -17.02 -5.83
CA THR A 33 -19.97 -15.86 -4.97
C THR A 33 -20.05 -16.32 -3.51
N THR A 34 -19.38 -15.59 -2.63
CA THR A 34 -19.41 -15.86 -1.19
C THR A 34 -20.78 -15.56 -0.57
N ASP A 35 -21.24 -16.45 0.31
CA ASP A 35 -22.47 -16.30 1.08
C ASP A 35 -22.34 -15.31 2.26
N ALA A 36 -23.39 -15.16 3.07
CA ALA A 36 -23.41 -14.29 4.25
C ALA A 36 -22.32 -14.59 5.29
N ASN A 37 -21.70 -15.77 5.24
CA ASN A 37 -20.60 -16.19 6.11
C ASN A 37 -19.24 -16.12 5.42
N GLY A 38 -19.16 -15.59 4.19
CA GLY A 38 -17.95 -15.52 3.38
C GLY A 38 -17.52 -16.83 2.75
N ILE A 39 -18.44 -17.80 2.60
CA ILE A 39 -18.12 -19.12 2.05
C ILE A 39 -18.52 -19.16 0.57
N ALA A 40 -17.56 -19.46 -0.31
CA ALA A 40 -17.81 -19.74 -1.71
C ALA A 40 -18.06 -21.25 -1.92
N SER A 41 -19.14 -21.60 -2.62
CA SER A 41 -19.54 -22.99 -2.90
C SER A 41 -19.49 -23.25 -4.39
N PHE A 42 -18.77 -24.29 -4.79
CA PHE A 42 -18.47 -24.61 -6.18
C PHE A 42 -19.17 -25.90 -6.58
N THR A 43 -19.65 -25.98 -7.82
CA THR A 43 -20.33 -27.17 -8.35
C THR A 43 -19.33 -28.19 -8.91
N GLY A 44 -18.07 -27.80 -9.10
CA GLY A 44 -16.93 -28.72 -9.24
C GLY A 44 -16.87 -29.51 -10.54
N ALA A 45 -17.72 -29.20 -11.54
CA ALA A 45 -17.77 -29.95 -12.79
C ALA A 45 -16.43 -29.95 -13.57
N SER A 46 -15.55 -28.97 -13.32
CA SER A 46 -14.27 -28.78 -14.00
C SER A 46 -13.04 -29.05 -13.12
N LEU A 47 -13.20 -29.34 -11.83
CA LEU A 47 -12.10 -29.38 -10.85
C LEU A 47 -11.78 -30.82 -10.43
N LYS A 48 -10.48 -31.16 -10.38
CA LYS A 48 -10.01 -32.48 -9.96
C LYS A 48 -9.61 -32.47 -8.49
N VAL A 49 -10.02 -33.50 -7.75
CA VAL A 49 -9.68 -33.68 -6.33
C VAL A 49 -8.18 -33.86 -6.17
N GLY A 50 -7.58 -33.19 -5.18
CA GLY A 50 -6.15 -33.28 -4.89
C GLY A 50 -5.24 -32.50 -5.84
N GLU A 51 -5.79 -31.86 -6.87
CA GLU A 51 -5.02 -30.96 -7.72
C GLU A 51 -4.92 -29.58 -7.06
N LEU A 52 -3.72 -28.99 -7.17
CA LEU A 52 -3.43 -27.62 -6.75
C LEU A 52 -4.08 -26.65 -7.73
N TYR A 53 -4.74 -25.62 -7.21
CA TYR A 53 -5.27 -24.51 -8.01
C TYR A 53 -4.98 -23.17 -7.36
N GLN A 54 -5.07 -22.11 -8.15
CA GLN A 54 -5.09 -20.74 -7.66
C GLN A 54 -6.53 -20.34 -7.35
N TRP A 55 -6.78 -19.94 -6.11
CA TRP A 55 -8.07 -19.42 -5.66
C TRP A 55 -7.95 -17.92 -5.49
N VAL A 56 -8.63 -17.19 -6.37
CA VAL A 56 -8.53 -15.74 -6.49
C VAL A 56 -9.82 -15.11 -5.98
N VAL A 57 -9.75 -14.49 -4.81
CA VAL A 57 -10.84 -13.67 -4.27
C VAL A 57 -10.72 -12.28 -4.87
N ARG A 58 -11.76 -11.84 -5.57
CA ARG A 58 -11.90 -10.50 -6.13
C ARG A 58 -12.53 -9.59 -5.08
N GLY A 59 -11.71 -8.76 -4.46
CA GLY A 59 -12.15 -7.73 -3.55
C GLY A 59 -12.86 -6.60 -4.31
N ASP A 60 -13.75 -5.93 -3.61
CA ASP A 60 -14.44 -4.73 -4.10
C ASP A 60 -13.64 -3.46 -3.74
N THR A 61 -14.30 -2.30 -3.70
CA THR A 61 -13.70 -1.03 -3.28
C THR A 61 -13.44 -0.95 -1.78
N THR A 62 -13.97 -1.88 -0.99
CA THR A 62 -13.87 -1.90 0.47
C THR A 62 -13.04 -3.07 1.00
N THR A 63 -12.59 -3.96 0.12
CA THR A 63 -11.87 -5.20 0.45
C THR A 63 -10.72 -5.46 -0.50
N TYR A 64 -9.62 -6.00 0.04
CA TYR A 64 -8.48 -6.42 -0.76
C TYR A 64 -8.77 -7.72 -1.49
N ASP A 65 -8.14 -7.89 -2.65
CA ASP A 65 -8.12 -9.17 -3.31
C ASP A 65 -7.16 -10.11 -2.57
N LYS A 66 -7.28 -11.40 -2.89
CA LYS A 66 -6.38 -12.40 -2.32
C LYS A 66 -6.20 -13.57 -3.27
N ILE A 67 -4.96 -14.02 -3.38
CA ILE A 67 -4.61 -15.24 -4.08
C ILE A 67 -4.15 -16.26 -3.03
N VAL A 68 -4.71 -17.46 -3.07
CA VAL A 68 -4.25 -18.59 -2.25
C VAL A 68 -4.09 -19.80 -3.16
N PHE A 69 -2.96 -20.48 -3.05
CA PHE A 69 -2.75 -21.78 -3.71
C PHE A 69 -3.24 -22.86 -2.77
N MET A 70 -4.23 -23.64 -3.20
CA MET A 70 -4.80 -24.72 -2.38
C MET A 70 -5.19 -25.90 -3.25
N GLU A 71 -4.97 -27.10 -2.72
CA GLU A 71 -5.49 -28.34 -3.31
C GLU A 71 -7.00 -28.43 -3.13
N THR A 72 -7.70 -28.93 -4.15
CA THR A 72 -9.14 -29.15 -4.06
C THR A 72 -9.44 -30.20 -2.97
N PRO A 73 -10.21 -29.85 -1.91
CA PRO A 73 -10.38 -30.73 -0.75
C PRO A 73 -11.07 -32.04 -1.11
N CYS A 74 -10.64 -33.11 -0.43
CA CYS A 74 -11.13 -34.48 -0.59
C CYS A 74 -12.60 -34.64 -0.14
N ARG A 75 -13.51 -34.57 -1.13
CA ARG A 75 -14.65 -35.46 -1.40
C ARG A 75 -15.57 -34.70 -2.35
N LEU A 76 -15.43 -34.90 -3.66
CA LEU A 76 -16.58 -34.74 -4.55
C LEU A 76 -17.58 -35.81 -4.10
N PRO A 77 -18.78 -35.47 -3.63
CA PRO A 77 -19.75 -36.48 -3.25
C PRO A 77 -20.04 -37.35 -4.48
N GLU A 78 -20.18 -38.65 -4.30
CA GLU A 78 -20.36 -39.63 -5.39
C GLU A 78 -21.57 -39.34 -6.30
N ALA A 79 -22.46 -38.43 -5.88
CA ALA A 79 -23.50 -37.85 -6.72
C ALA A 79 -22.96 -36.64 -7.51
N LEU A 80 -23.00 -36.72 -8.84
CA LEU A 80 -22.96 -35.53 -9.70
C LEU A 80 -23.94 -34.49 -9.11
N ASN A 81 -23.46 -33.25 -8.91
CA ASN A 81 -24.22 -32.07 -8.44
C ASN A 81 -24.26 -31.76 -6.93
N VAL A 82 -23.41 -32.34 -6.08
CA VAL A 82 -23.30 -31.81 -4.70
C VAL A 82 -22.21 -30.75 -4.64
N PRO A 83 -22.55 -29.48 -4.30
CA PRO A 83 -21.55 -28.42 -4.17
C PRO A 83 -20.55 -28.76 -3.07
N PHE A 84 -19.26 -28.55 -3.34
CA PHE A 84 -18.23 -28.63 -2.31
C PHE A 84 -17.87 -27.23 -1.81
N LYS A 85 -17.44 -27.17 -0.55
CA LYS A 85 -17.08 -25.93 0.13
C LYS A 85 -15.57 -25.89 0.35
N ILE A 86 -14.96 -24.73 0.10
CA ILE A 86 -13.60 -24.48 0.56
C ILE A 86 -13.65 -24.38 2.08
N THR A 87 -12.89 -25.24 2.76
CA THR A 87 -12.68 -25.16 4.21
C THR A 87 -11.19 -25.25 4.51
N PRO A 88 -10.61 -24.31 5.28
CA PRO A 88 -11.24 -23.17 5.95
C PRO A 88 -11.64 -22.03 4.99
N PRO A 89 -12.52 -21.09 5.41
CA PRO A 89 -12.89 -19.93 4.60
C PRO A 89 -11.67 -19.11 4.16
N ILE A 90 -11.72 -18.57 2.94
CA ILE A 90 -10.70 -17.62 2.48
C ILE A 90 -11.01 -16.26 3.11
N TYR A 91 -10.15 -15.83 4.03
CA TYR A 91 -10.29 -14.53 4.70
C TYR A 91 -9.57 -13.45 3.91
N VAL A 92 -10.28 -12.36 3.63
CA VAL A 92 -9.76 -11.11 3.07
C VAL A 92 -9.85 -10.00 4.10
N TYR A 93 -9.05 -8.96 3.92
CA TYR A 93 -9.05 -7.78 4.79
C TYR A 93 -9.87 -6.66 4.16
N LYS A 94 -10.54 -5.87 5.00
CA LYS A 94 -11.11 -4.61 4.56
C LYS A 94 -10.01 -3.59 4.29
N VAL A 95 -10.18 -2.82 3.24
CA VAL A 95 -9.28 -1.72 2.86
C VAL A 95 -9.32 -0.64 3.93
N GLY A 96 -8.15 -0.29 4.45
CA GLY A 96 -7.98 0.76 5.43
C GLY A 96 -7.90 2.15 4.81
N ASN A 97 -7.98 3.16 5.67
CA ASN A 97 -7.64 4.52 5.32
C ASN A 97 -6.36 4.92 6.04
N ILE A 98 -5.44 5.55 5.32
CA ILE A 98 -4.19 6.06 5.84
C ILE A 98 -4.48 7.38 6.57
N SER A 99 -4.41 7.34 7.90
CA SER A 99 -4.42 8.54 8.72
C SER A 99 -2.98 9.00 8.90
N LEU A 100 -2.69 10.26 8.56
CA LEU A 100 -1.36 10.84 8.60
C LEU A 100 -1.28 11.92 9.67
N THR A 101 -0.22 11.90 10.45
CA THR A 101 0.14 12.96 11.40
C THR A 101 1.57 13.42 11.10
N VAL A 102 1.76 14.72 10.93
CA VAL A 102 3.08 15.34 10.77
C VAL A 102 3.45 16.07 12.05
N SER A 103 4.71 15.95 12.47
CA SER A 103 5.21 16.58 13.70
C SER A 103 6.71 16.84 13.66
N ASN A 104 7.23 17.47 14.71
CA ASN A 104 8.68 17.64 14.94
C ASN A 104 9.42 18.32 13.78
N ASN A 105 8.76 19.21 13.04
CA ASN A 105 9.40 19.97 11.99
C ASN A 105 10.38 20.99 12.61
N ASN A 106 11.64 20.99 12.18
CA ASN A 106 12.67 21.88 12.73
C ASN A 106 12.72 23.26 12.05
N ILE A 107 12.15 23.38 10.86
CA ILE A 107 12.15 24.59 10.03
C ILE A 107 10.81 24.73 9.31
N GLY A 108 10.46 25.98 8.99
CA GLY A 108 9.17 26.30 8.39
C GLY A 108 8.00 26.23 9.37
N SER A 109 6.80 26.52 8.86
CA SER A 109 5.55 26.40 9.60
C SER A 109 4.78 25.16 9.15
N LEU A 110 4.21 24.43 10.11
CA LEU A 110 3.37 23.27 9.85
C LEU A 110 1.88 23.66 9.97
N SER A 111 1.10 23.40 8.93
CA SER A 111 -0.36 23.55 8.93
C SER A 111 -1.01 22.31 8.30
N GLY A 112 -1.65 21.48 9.13
CA GLY A 112 -2.15 20.17 8.70
C GLY A 112 -0.99 19.27 8.25
N ASN A 113 -0.98 18.88 6.98
CA ASN A 113 0.08 18.06 6.38
C ASN A 113 1.02 18.88 5.47
N VAL A 114 1.00 20.21 5.58
CA VAL A 114 1.82 21.10 4.75
C VAL A 114 2.88 21.77 5.62
N ILE A 115 4.15 21.56 5.29
CA ILE A 115 5.29 22.28 5.85
C ILE A 115 5.64 23.39 4.86
N THR A 116 5.52 24.65 5.29
CA THR A 116 5.84 25.82 4.46
C THR A 116 7.18 26.41 4.89
N ILE A 117 8.15 26.41 3.98
CA ILE A 117 9.48 27.01 4.16
C ILE A 117 9.52 28.29 3.33
N ASN A 118 9.38 29.44 4.00
CA ASN A 118 9.54 30.74 3.35
C ASN A 118 10.98 31.24 3.49
N ILE A 119 11.73 31.20 2.39
CA ILE A 119 13.17 31.45 2.34
C ILE A 119 13.50 32.88 2.81
N THR A 120 12.81 33.90 2.30
CA THR A 120 13.08 35.30 2.64
C THR A 120 12.71 35.61 4.09
N ALA A 121 11.53 35.17 4.55
CA ALA A 121 11.06 35.44 5.90
C ALA A 121 11.89 34.73 6.97
N LEU A 122 12.45 33.57 6.65
CA LEU A 122 13.35 32.82 7.54
C LEU A 122 14.82 33.26 7.41
N GLY A 123 15.16 34.10 6.43
CA GLY A 123 16.53 34.56 6.18
C GLY A 123 17.50 33.43 5.82
N LEU A 124 17.00 32.40 5.12
CA LEU A 124 17.81 31.24 4.76
C LEU A 124 18.66 31.53 3.52
N SER A 125 19.87 31.00 3.50
CA SER A 125 20.77 30.99 2.34
C SER A 125 21.60 29.72 2.29
N GLY A 126 22.09 29.37 1.11
CA GLY A 126 22.86 28.16 0.84
C GLY A 126 22.17 26.86 1.28
N ILE A 127 22.98 25.87 1.66
CA ILE A 127 22.50 24.53 2.01
C ILE A 127 21.87 24.52 3.40
N ASN A 128 20.63 24.05 3.47
CA ASN A 128 19.81 23.93 4.66
C ASN A 128 19.24 22.52 4.83
N THR A 129 18.74 22.23 6.04
CA THR A 129 18.19 20.90 6.37
C THR A 129 16.83 21.02 7.06
N LEU A 130 15.80 20.51 6.40
CA LEU A 130 14.49 20.24 7.01
C LEU A 130 14.52 18.84 7.64
N SER A 131 13.99 18.70 8.84
CA SER A 131 13.67 17.42 9.47
C SER A 131 12.26 17.47 10.03
N PHE A 132 11.51 16.38 9.88
CA PHE A 132 10.16 16.21 10.44
C PHE A 132 9.82 14.72 10.57
N ASP A 133 8.83 14.41 11.39
CA ASP A 133 8.26 13.07 11.50
C ASP A 133 6.91 13.03 10.78
N ALA A 134 6.69 11.97 10.01
CA ALA A 134 5.41 11.61 9.43
C ALA A 134 5.02 10.24 9.93
N ALA A 135 3.85 10.17 10.55
CA ALA A 135 3.36 8.93 11.09
C ALA A 135 2.03 8.54 10.49
N ILE A 136 1.98 7.29 10.01
CA ILE A 136 0.80 6.69 9.43
C ILE A 136 0.17 5.73 10.43
N SER A 137 -1.16 5.74 10.47
CA SER A 137 -1.95 4.75 11.18
C SER A 137 -3.18 4.41 10.36
N GLN A 138 -3.83 3.31 10.73
CA GLN A 138 -5.08 2.93 10.12
C GLN A 138 -6.25 3.55 10.93
N GLY A 139 -7.17 4.25 10.27
CA GLY A 139 -8.23 5.03 10.92
C GLY A 139 -9.59 4.32 11.11
N VAL A 140 -9.74 3.08 10.64
CA VAL A 140 -11.04 2.37 10.57
C VAL A 140 -10.96 0.98 11.21
N SER A 141 -11.68 0.79 12.32
CA SER A 141 -11.73 -0.49 13.04
C SER A 141 -12.08 -1.67 12.13
N GLY A 142 -11.22 -2.68 12.12
CA GLY A 142 -11.42 -3.94 11.38
C GLY A 142 -10.94 -3.90 9.93
N ALA A 143 -10.21 -2.86 9.54
CA ALA A 143 -9.52 -2.77 8.26
C ALA A 143 -7.99 -2.66 8.47
N ALA A 144 -7.25 -2.86 7.40
CA ALA A 144 -5.78 -2.88 7.39
C ALA A 144 -5.25 -1.98 6.27
N ILE A 145 -4.03 -1.48 6.42
CA ILE A 145 -3.21 -1.04 5.28
C ILE A 145 -2.23 -2.18 4.98
N ILE A 146 -2.14 -2.64 3.73
CA ILE A 146 -1.28 -3.76 3.32
C ILE A 146 -0.10 -3.23 2.52
N ASP A 147 1.12 -3.71 2.82
CA ASP A 147 2.35 -3.38 2.09
C ASP A 147 2.50 -1.86 1.81
N PRO A 148 2.59 -1.03 2.86
CA PRO A 148 2.65 0.42 2.68
C PRO A 148 3.88 0.84 1.88
N VAL A 149 3.70 1.84 1.02
CA VAL A 149 4.75 2.40 0.17
C VAL A 149 4.79 3.92 0.24
N LEU A 150 5.96 4.47 -0.05
CA LEU A 150 6.23 5.90 -0.15
C LEU A 150 6.42 6.29 -1.61
N VAL A 151 5.79 7.38 -2.08
CA VAL A 151 6.03 7.92 -3.43
C VAL A 151 6.38 9.39 -3.36
N LEU A 152 7.49 9.77 -4.00
CA LEU A 152 7.91 11.16 -4.12
C LEU A 152 7.39 11.74 -5.44
N ARG A 153 6.79 12.94 -5.38
CA ARG A 153 6.24 13.63 -6.56
C ARG A 153 6.38 15.13 -6.43
N SER A 154 6.27 15.83 -7.55
CA SER A 154 5.96 17.26 -7.57
C SER A 154 4.57 17.45 -8.20
N PRO A 155 3.64 18.15 -7.56
CA PRO A 155 2.36 18.50 -8.17
C PRO A 155 2.54 19.31 -9.46
N GLU A 156 1.65 19.13 -10.43
CA GLU A 156 1.64 19.89 -11.69
C GLU A 156 1.56 21.39 -11.41
N GLY A 157 2.45 22.16 -12.05
CA GLY A 157 2.58 23.61 -11.86
C GLY A 157 3.44 24.03 -10.67
N TYR A 158 3.98 23.08 -9.89
CA TYR A 158 4.81 23.31 -8.71
C TYR A 158 6.10 22.46 -8.74
N GLU A 159 6.64 22.23 -9.92
CA GLU A 159 7.79 21.37 -10.16
C GLU A 159 9.03 21.85 -9.42
N LEU A 160 9.78 20.91 -8.84
CA LEU A 160 11.06 21.18 -8.21
C LEU A 160 12.11 21.52 -9.29
N GLU A 161 12.83 22.62 -9.10
CA GLU A 161 13.96 22.96 -9.95
C GLU A 161 15.17 22.05 -9.61
N SER A 162 15.97 21.74 -10.63
CA SER A 162 17.16 20.91 -10.44
C SER A 162 18.10 21.55 -9.42
N GLY A 163 18.51 20.78 -8.41
CA GLY A 163 19.42 21.24 -7.36
C GLY A 163 18.74 21.84 -6.14
N VAL A 164 17.43 22.13 -6.19
CA VAL A 164 16.69 22.63 -5.02
C VAL A 164 16.69 21.60 -3.89
N VAL A 165 16.24 20.37 -4.16
CA VAL A 165 16.37 19.26 -3.22
C VAL A 165 17.59 18.43 -3.62
N MET A 166 18.54 18.33 -2.70
CA MET A 166 19.81 17.64 -2.93
C MET A 166 19.81 16.21 -2.41
N ASN A 167 19.14 15.98 -1.29
CA ASN A 167 19.08 14.66 -0.66
C ASN A 167 17.82 14.51 0.18
N ILE A 168 17.27 13.30 0.22
CA ILE A 168 16.17 12.94 1.11
C ILE A 168 16.58 11.67 1.85
N TYR A 169 16.68 11.78 3.16
CA TYR A 169 16.84 10.65 4.06
C TYR A 169 15.49 10.39 4.73
N ALA A 170 15.10 9.12 4.81
CA ALA A 170 13.85 8.72 5.46
C ALA A 170 14.08 7.38 6.18
N ALA A 171 13.95 7.40 7.50
CA ALA A 171 14.13 6.22 8.33
C ALA A 171 12.90 6.00 9.23
N PRO A 172 12.52 4.75 9.50
CA PRO A 172 11.50 4.48 10.49
C PRO A 172 12.05 4.79 11.90
N GLU A 173 11.20 5.27 12.82
CA GLU A 173 11.58 5.54 14.23
C GLU A 173 12.23 4.30 14.88
N THR A 174 11.82 3.11 14.44
CA THR A 174 12.46 1.84 14.77
C THR A 174 12.66 1.01 13.51
N GLY A 175 13.88 0.61 13.18
CA GLY A 175 14.17 -0.24 12.02
C GLY A 175 15.41 0.19 11.25
N TYR A 176 15.53 -0.29 10.01
CA TYR A 176 16.62 0.08 9.10
C TYR A 176 16.19 1.19 8.16
N ASP A 177 17.12 2.10 7.88
CA ASP A 177 17.00 3.15 6.87
C ASP A 177 16.63 2.55 5.51
N PHE A 178 15.65 3.16 4.84
CA PHE A 178 15.25 2.79 3.49
C PHE A 178 16.17 3.38 2.42
N GLY A 179 17.00 4.37 2.79
CA GLY A 179 18.12 4.92 2.04
C GLY A 179 17.78 5.31 0.60
N ILE A 180 17.32 6.54 0.38
CA ILE A 180 17.24 7.12 -0.98
C ILE A 180 18.58 7.82 -1.25
N PRO A 181 19.46 7.28 -2.11
CA PRO A 181 20.71 7.97 -2.43
C PRO A 181 20.40 9.26 -3.18
N GLY A 182 20.99 10.39 -2.75
CA GLY A 182 20.78 11.69 -3.41
C GLY A 182 21.10 11.71 -4.91
N SER A 183 21.94 10.79 -5.41
CA SER A 183 22.25 10.64 -6.84
C SER A 183 21.07 10.16 -7.70
N ASP A 184 20.08 9.50 -7.09
CA ASP A 184 18.95 8.88 -7.81
C ASP A 184 17.63 9.62 -7.59
N LEU A 185 17.63 10.77 -6.89
CA LEU A 185 16.41 11.50 -6.53
C LEU A 185 15.53 11.86 -7.74
N SER A 186 16.15 12.18 -8.89
CA SER A 186 15.43 12.46 -10.14
C SER A 186 14.62 11.26 -10.64
N SER A 187 15.13 10.03 -10.45
CA SER A 187 14.43 8.80 -10.83
C SER A 187 13.18 8.57 -9.96
N TYR A 188 13.25 8.93 -8.67
CA TYR A 188 12.12 8.82 -7.75
C TYR A 188 11.06 9.91 -7.99
N LEU A 189 11.48 11.14 -8.34
CA LEU A 189 10.56 12.25 -8.60
C LEU A 189 9.86 12.16 -9.96
N ILE A 190 10.61 11.80 -11.02
CA ILE A 190 10.09 11.73 -12.40
C ILE A 190 9.43 10.38 -12.67
N GLY A 191 10.05 9.29 -12.20
CA GLY A 191 9.52 7.94 -12.36
C GLY A 191 8.39 7.62 -11.38
N ALA A 192 8.22 8.42 -10.31
CA ALA A 192 7.32 8.15 -9.21
C ALA A 192 7.46 6.71 -8.68
N ALA A 193 8.69 6.18 -8.72
CA ALA A 193 8.98 4.82 -8.27
C ALA A 193 8.69 4.75 -6.76
N PRO A 194 7.74 3.91 -6.32
CA PRO A 194 7.43 3.82 -4.91
C PRO A 194 8.61 3.18 -4.16
N ILE A 195 8.72 3.46 -2.88
CA ILE A 195 9.75 2.93 -2.01
C ILE A 195 9.02 2.08 -0.96
N SER A 196 9.40 0.82 -0.87
CA SER A 196 8.78 -0.10 0.08
C SER A 196 9.07 0.35 1.51
N MET A 197 8.04 0.52 2.33
CA MET A 197 8.17 0.99 3.73
C MET A 197 8.27 -0.17 4.74
N SER A 198 8.61 -1.36 4.26
CA SER A 198 8.47 -2.64 4.93
C SER A 198 9.69 -3.17 5.71
N THR A 199 10.67 -2.35 6.10
CA THR A 199 11.99 -2.81 6.64
C THR A 199 12.02 -3.24 8.11
N ARG A 200 10.90 -3.74 8.64
CA ARG A 200 10.90 -4.48 9.91
C ARG A 200 10.01 -5.69 9.77
N GLU A 201 10.30 -6.73 10.56
CA GLU A 201 9.47 -7.89 10.85
C GLU A 201 8.04 -7.45 11.19
N SER A 202 7.24 -7.14 10.18
CA SER A 202 5.91 -6.61 10.43
C SER A 202 5.02 -7.73 10.91
N PHE A 203 4.13 -7.34 11.82
CA PHE A 203 3.12 -8.12 12.51
C PHE A 203 2.68 -9.32 11.68
N THR A 204 3.32 -10.46 11.93
CA THR A 204 3.03 -11.70 11.24
C THR A 204 1.66 -12.14 11.72
N ASP A 205 0.67 -12.16 10.84
CA ASP A 205 -0.56 -12.83 11.18
C ASP A 205 -0.26 -14.33 11.39
N SER A 206 -1.15 -15.06 12.06
CA SER A 206 -1.00 -16.51 12.30
C SER A 206 -0.84 -17.37 11.02
N LYS A 207 -0.81 -16.77 9.83
CA LYS A 207 -0.73 -17.39 8.51
C LYS A 207 0.51 -16.92 7.72
N GLY A 208 1.43 -16.18 8.32
CA GLY A 208 2.74 -15.89 7.76
C GLY A 208 2.81 -14.73 6.77
N VAL A 209 1.82 -13.84 6.74
CA VAL A 209 1.87 -12.63 5.88
C VAL A 209 2.41 -11.44 6.68
N THR A 210 3.39 -10.74 6.10
CA THR A 210 4.39 -10.00 6.87
C THR A 210 4.23 -8.48 6.86
N HIS A 211 3.18 -7.83 6.35
CA HIS A 211 3.17 -6.35 6.25
C HIS A 211 1.77 -5.71 6.36
N TYR A 212 1.32 -5.41 7.59
CA TYR A 212 0.04 -4.75 7.86
C TYR A 212 0.19 -3.57 8.84
N VAL A 213 -0.64 -2.54 8.69
CA VAL A 213 -0.87 -1.50 9.72
C VAL A 213 -2.33 -1.56 10.17
N TRP A 214 -2.54 -1.73 11.48
CA TRP A 214 -3.86 -1.83 12.13
C TRP A 214 -4.22 -0.57 12.92
N THR A 215 -5.48 -0.46 13.39
CA THR A 215 -5.94 0.68 14.22
C THR A 215 -5.16 0.86 15.53
N THR A 216 -4.56 -0.21 16.06
CA THR A 216 -3.79 -0.20 17.31
C THR A 216 -2.32 0.14 17.09
N GLU A 217 -1.89 0.26 15.84
CA GLU A 217 -0.51 0.42 15.46
C GLU A 217 -0.31 1.73 14.71
N LYS A 218 0.88 2.30 14.88
CA LYS A 218 1.31 3.52 14.23
C LYS A 218 2.75 3.29 13.77
N ALA A 219 3.02 3.60 12.50
CA ALA A 219 4.35 3.58 11.94
C ALA A 219 4.82 5.02 11.74
N THR A 220 5.86 5.42 12.46
CA THR A 220 6.47 6.76 12.38
C THR A 220 7.73 6.70 11.53
N TYR A 221 7.87 7.66 10.61
CA TYR A 221 9.00 7.82 9.72
C TYR A 221 9.59 9.21 9.90
N SER A 222 10.88 9.28 10.22
CA SER A 222 11.64 10.51 10.35
C SER A 222 12.30 10.84 9.02
N PHE A 223 12.01 12.03 8.52
CA PHE A 223 12.55 12.56 7.27
C PHE A 223 13.61 13.61 7.57
N THR A 224 14.67 13.61 6.79
CA THR A 224 15.68 14.67 6.73
C THR A 224 15.91 15.04 5.27
N ILE A 225 15.55 16.26 4.88
CA ILE A 225 15.64 16.78 3.52
C ILE A 225 16.70 17.86 3.49
N THR A 226 17.72 17.66 2.67
CA THR A 226 18.74 18.68 2.39
C THR A 226 18.35 19.44 1.12
N PHE A 227 18.32 20.77 1.22
CA PHE A 227 17.93 21.64 0.12
C PHE A 227 18.84 22.87 0.04
N ASP A 228 18.96 23.45 -1.14
CA ASP A 228 19.67 24.72 -1.34
C ASP A 228 18.67 25.88 -1.43
N ALA A 229 18.71 26.77 -0.43
CA ALA A 229 17.83 27.92 -0.34
C ALA A 229 18.07 28.94 -1.46
N ASP A 230 19.31 29.06 -1.94
CA ASP A 230 19.67 30.03 -2.99
C ASP A 230 19.14 29.59 -4.37
N SER A 231 18.84 28.30 -4.53
CA SER A 231 18.27 27.72 -5.74
C SER A 231 16.74 27.86 -5.82
N ILE A 232 16.07 28.35 -4.78
CA ILE A 232 14.61 28.49 -4.74
C ILE A 232 14.23 29.89 -5.23
N SER A 233 13.73 29.96 -6.46
CA SER A 233 13.37 31.22 -7.15
C SER A 233 11.87 31.50 -7.22
N LYS A 234 11.04 30.49 -6.95
CA LYS A 234 9.57 30.51 -7.06
C LYS A 234 8.96 29.48 -6.12
N GLU A 235 7.63 29.46 -6.04
CA GLU A 235 6.92 28.41 -5.31
C GLU A 235 7.14 27.03 -5.94
N GLN A 236 7.57 26.06 -5.13
CA GLN A 236 7.81 24.68 -5.56
C GLN A 236 7.35 23.73 -4.45
N ILE A 237 6.85 22.54 -4.81
CA ILE A 237 6.30 21.59 -3.85
C ILE A 237 6.91 20.21 -4.06
N LEU A 238 7.53 19.70 -3.00
CA LEU A 238 7.83 18.28 -2.87
C LEU A 238 6.66 17.61 -2.13
N ARG A 239 5.99 16.68 -2.80
CA ARG A 239 4.94 15.84 -2.21
C ARG A 239 5.49 14.45 -1.88
N ILE A 240 5.31 14.06 -0.62
CA ILE A 240 5.65 12.75 -0.09
C ILE A 240 4.34 12.03 0.17
N THR A 241 4.02 11.03 -0.65
CA THR A 241 2.75 10.29 -0.60
C THR A 241 2.94 8.94 0.07
N PHE A 242 2.03 8.61 0.97
CA PHE A 242 1.89 7.32 1.63
C PHE A 242 0.70 6.59 1.01
N ASP A 243 0.91 5.36 0.56
CA ASP A 243 -0.11 4.54 -0.11
C ASP A 243 0.04 3.05 0.25
N ASP A 244 -0.84 2.19 -0.25
CA ASP A 244 -0.81 0.74 -0.05
C ASP A 244 -0.49 -0.08 -1.32
N LEU A 245 -0.05 -1.34 -1.12
CA LEU A 245 0.20 -2.38 -2.14
C LEU A 245 1.41 -2.13 -3.08
N GLY A 246 2.58 -2.58 -2.64
CA GLY A 246 3.87 -2.47 -3.33
C GLY A 246 4.13 -3.46 -4.47
N ASP A 247 3.97 -2.99 -5.71
CA ASP A 247 4.64 -3.61 -6.88
C ASP A 247 5.22 -2.57 -7.85
N TYR A 248 5.93 -1.60 -7.28
CA TYR A 248 6.50 -0.46 -7.98
C TYR A 248 5.53 0.35 -8.89
N ASN A 249 4.21 0.13 -8.74
CA ASN A 249 3.10 0.71 -9.51
C ASN A 249 1.71 0.64 -8.81
N ALA A 250 1.60 0.36 -7.50
CA ALA A 250 0.35 0.42 -6.70
C ALA A 250 -0.85 -0.33 -7.29
N LYS A 251 -0.73 -1.66 -7.40
CA LYS A 251 -1.69 -2.51 -8.12
C LYS A 251 -1.97 -3.76 -7.29
N ASP A 252 -3.21 -3.92 -6.86
CA ASP A 252 -3.74 -5.12 -6.22
C ASP A 252 -3.29 -6.42 -6.93
N VAL A 253 -2.97 -7.46 -6.15
CA VAL A 253 -2.35 -8.70 -6.66
C VAL A 253 -3.18 -9.41 -7.72
N ALA A 254 -4.48 -9.17 -7.77
CA ALA A 254 -5.38 -9.79 -8.73
C ALA A 254 -6.05 -8.77 -9.68
N THR A 255 -6.50 -7.60 -9.23
CA THR A 255 -7.12 -6.58 -10.12
C THR A 255 -6.16 -5.50 -10.57
N ARG A 256 -4.99 -5.42 -9.97
CA ARG A 256 -3.98 -4.45 -10.31
C ARG A 256 -4.43 -2.99 -10.06
N SER A 257 -5.31 -2.76 -9.07
CA SER A 257 -5.82 -1.44 -8.65
C SER A 257 -5.23 -0.98 -7.33
N SER A 258 -4.98 0.32 -7.14
CA SER A 258 -4.77 0.89 -5.80
C SER A 258 -6.06 0.77 -4.99
N LYS A 259 -5.97 0.46 -3.70
CA LYS A 259 -7.15 0.16 -2.87
C LYS A 259 -7.32 1.19 -1.76
N ALA A 260 -6.31 1.44 -0.94
CA ALA A 260 -6.41 2.47 0.09
C ALA A 260 -6.42 3.87 -0.53
N SER A 261 -7.01 4.81 0.20
CA SER A 261 -6.88 6.22 -0.13
C SER A 261 -5.50 6.71 0.32
N PRO A 262 -4.70 7.33 -0.58
CA PRO A 262 -3.38 7.82 -0.23
C PRO A 262 -3.47 9.03 0.70
N ALA A 263 -2.47 9.18 1.56
CA ALA A 263 -2.23 10.38 2.36
C ALA A 263 -0.91 11.02 1.93
N TYR A 264 -0.71 12.32 2.14
CA TYR A 264 0.52 12.98 1.73
C TYR A 264 0.95 14.10 2.67
N VAL A 265 2.26 14.34 2.69
CA VAL A 265 2.91 15.54 3.23
C VAL A 265 3.39 16.38 2.06
N ASP A 266 3.07 17.67 2.10
CA ASP A 266 3.64 18.64 1.16
C ASP A 266 4.70 19.48 1.87
N VAL A 267 5.91 19.48 1.31
CA VAL A 267 6.96 20.44 1.65
C VAL A 267 6.92 21.53 0.59
N LYS A 268 6.39 22.68 0.98
CA LYS A 268 6.20 23.85 0.13
C LYS A 268 7.32 24.85 0.36
N PHE A 269 8.12 25.07 -0.66
CA PHE A 269 9.17 26.09 -0.69
C PHE A 269 8.60 27.37 -1.31
N THR A 270 8.80 28.52 -0.66
CA THR A 270 8.37 29.84 -1.17
C THR A 270 9.46 30.87 -0.95
N VAL A 271 9.50 31.88 -1.81
CA VAL A 271 10.36 33.06 -1.63
C VAL A 271 9.66 34.11 -0.78
#